data_AF-A0A2J0MMU3-F1
#
_entry.id   AF-A0A2J0MMU3-F1
#
_cell.length_a   1.000
_cell.length_b   1.000
_cell.length_c   1.000
_cell.angle_alpha   90.00
_cell.angle_beta   90.00
_cell.angle_gamma   90.00
#
_symmetry.space_group_name_H-M   'P 1'
#
loop_
_entity.id
_entity.type
_entity.pdbx_description
1 polymer ?
#
loop_
_entity_poly.entity_id
_entity_poly.type
_entity_poly.pdbx_seq_one_letter_code
_entity_poly.pdbx_strand_id
1 'polypeptide(L)'
;MNIYALEGFRIIVKAEAGSVVGGTEADKKQVKKYLKIGKIYTVAKTKVHNCHTDVHLKEVPGVKLNSTNFVDFESQSKEDDAKHPDWQLYN
;
A
#
# COMPACT_ATOMS: atom_id res chain seq x y z
N MET A 1 -3.44 0.97 5.31
CA MET A 1 -3.52 -0.39 4.76
C MET A 1 -2.74 -1.34 5.65
N ASN A 2 -3.04 -2.64 5.57
CA ASN A 2 -2.21 -3.69 6.13
C ASN A 2 -0.80 -3.64 5.51
N ILE A 3 0.22 -3.43 6.34
CA ILE A 3 1.62 -3.33 5.88
C ILE A 3 2.23 -4.68 5.49
N TYR A 4 1.63 -5.78 5.96
CA TYR A 4 1.98 -7.16 5.63
C TYR A 4 1.08 -7.76 4.53
N ALA A 5 0.41 -6.89 3.76
CA ALA A 5 -0.42 -7.30 2.62
C ALA A 5 0.36 -8.22 1.66
N LEU A 6 -0.14 -9.44 1.46
CA LEU A 6 0.47 -10.40 0.56
C LEU A 6 0.19 -10.06 -0.90
N GLU A 7 0.91 -10.72 -1.81
CA GLU A 7 0.65 -10.61 -3.24
C GLU A 7 -0.82 -10.94 -3.55
N GLY A 8 -1.46 -10.10 -4.36
CA GLY A 8 -2.87 -10.26 -4.74
C GLY A 8 -3.85 -9.46 -3.87
N PHE A 9 -3.41 -8.99 -2.69
CA PHE A 9 -4.24 -8.16 -1.82
C PHE A 9 -4.68 -6.86 -2.50
N ARG A 10 -5.95 -6.48 -2.33
CA ARG A 10 -6.53 -5.31 -2.99
C ARG A 10 -6.57 -4.09 -2.08
N ILE A 11 -6.16 -2.95 -2.64
CA ILE A 11 -6.12 -1.65 -1.95
C ILE A 11 -6.71 -0.54 -2.81
N ILE A 12 -7.05 0.58 -2.17
CA ILE A 12 -7.52 1.80 -2.83
C ILE A 12 -6.76 3.01 -2.28
N VAL A 13 -6.56 4.02 -3.13
CA VAL A 13 -5.94 5.29 -2.71
C VAL A 13 -6.79 5.94 -1.63
N LYS A 14 -6.16 6.30 -0.51
CA LYS A 14 -6.78 7.07 0.56
C LYS A 14 -7.04 8.49 0.07
N ALA A 15 -8.31 8.89 0.02
CA ALA A 15 -8.72 10.20 -0.42
C ALA A 15 -9.83 10.77 0.47
N GLU A 16 -9.81 12.09 0.66
CA GLU A 16 -10.82 12.86 1.39
C GLU A 16 -11.21 14.07 0.54
N ALA A 17 -12.51 14.34 0.41
CA ALA A 17 -13.05 15.42 -0.44
C ALA A 17 -12.45 15.46 -1.86
N GLY A 18 -12.20 14.29 -2.46
CA GLY A 18 -11.64 14.18 -3.82
C GLY A 18 -10.14 14.43 -3.95
N SER A 19 -9.41 14.56 -2.83
CA SER A 19 -7.96 14.77 -2.82
C SER A 19 -7.23 13.60 -2.15
N VAL A 20 -6.06 13.22 -2.70
CA VAL A 20 -5.17 12.22 -2.09
C VAL A 20 -4.67 12.73 -0.74
N VAL A 21 -4.80 11.91 0.31
CA VAL A 21 -4.32 12.19 1.66
C VAL A 21 -3.35 11.11 2.15
N GLY A 22 -2.75 11.34 3.33
CA GLY A 22 -1.69 10.49 3.88
C GLY A 22 -0.30 10.83 3.34
N GLY A 23 0.74 10.32 4.02
CA GLY A 23 2.14 10.54 3.65
C GLY A 23 2.57 12.02 3.61
N THR A 24 3.75 12.24 3.05
CA THR A 24 4.28 13.58 2.75
C THR A 24 3.70 14.14 1.46
N GLU A 25 3.91 15.44 1.18
CA GLU A 25 3.52 16.03 -0.11
C GLU A 25 4.21 15.37 -1.31
N ALA A 26 5.44 14.88 -1.13
CA ALA A 26 6.15 14.13 -2.16
C ALA A 26 5.44 12.81 -2.47
N ASP A 27 5.00 12.07 -1.43
CA ASP A 27 4.26 10.82 -1.59
C ASP A 27 2.93 11.07 -2.31
N LYS A 28 2.18 12.10 -1.89
CA LYS A 28 0.90 12.50 -2.53
C LYS A 28 1.12 12.85 -4.00
N LYS A 29 2.19 13.57 -4.35
CA LYS A 29 2.52 13.91 -5.73
C LYS A 29 2.82 12.65 -6.56
N GLN A 30 3.52 11.68 -5.98
CA GLN A 30 3.83 10.42 -6.66
C GLN A 30 2.56 9.59 -6.89
N VAL A 31 1.68 9.48 -5.89
CA VAL A 31 0.37 8.83 -6.03
C VAL A 31 -0.47 9.49 -7.11
N LYS A 32 -0.59 10.84 -7.11
CA LYS A 32 -1.34 11.58 -8.15
C LYS A 32 -0.76 11.39 -9.55
N LYS A 33 0.54 11.15 -9.68
CA LYS A 33 1.21 10.93 -10.97
C LYS A 33 0.84 9.57 -11.60
N TYR A 34 0.70 8.53 -10.78
CA TYR A 34 0.57 7.16 -11.27
C TYR A 34 -0.81 6.54 -11.05
N LEU A 35 -1.56 7.01 -10.05
CA LEU A 35 -2.81 6.40 -9.60
C LEU A 35 -4.00 7.33 -9.74
N LYS A 36 -5.19 6.74 -9.77
CA LYS A 36 -6.49 7.39 -9.84
C LYS A 36 -7.25 7.10 -8.55
N ILE A 37 -7.85 8.14 -7.97
CA ILE A 37 -8.78 7.99 -6.84
C ILE A 37 -9.97 7.13 -7.28
N GLY A 38 -10.45 6.26 -6.40
CA GLY A 38 -11.59 5.38 -6.67
C GLY A 38 -11.23 4.07 -7.39
N LYS A 39 -10.03 3.97 -7.99
CA LYS A 39 -9.58 2.72 -8.64
C LYS A 39 -9.00 1.75 -7.62
N ILE A 40 -9.36 0.48 -7.74
CA ILE A 40 -8.79 -0.63 -6.96
C ILE A 40 -7.47 -1.07 -7.63
N TYR A 41 -6.47 -1.33 -6.81
CA TYR A 41 -5.14 -1.78 -7.21
C TYR A 41 -4.75 -3.07 -6.50
N THR A 42 -3.90 -3.85 -7.15
CA THR A 42 -3.45 -5.15 -6.66
C THR A 42 -2.01 -5.06 -6.18
N VAL A 43 -1.78 -5.42 -4.91
CA VAL A 43 -0.43 -5.51 -4.35
C VAL A 43 0.35 -6.60 -5.08
N ALA A 44 1.52 -6.23 -5.60
CA ALA A 44 2.53 -7.18 -6.08
C ALA A 44 3.38 -7.68 -4.91
N LYS A 45 3.76 -6.77 -4.00
CA LYS A 45 4.40 -7.04 -2.72
C LYS A 45 4.44 -5.77 -1.87
N THR A 46 4.59 -5.93 -0.57
CA THR A 46 5.06 -4.86 0.31
C THR A 46 6.49 -5.16 0.77
N LYS A 47 7.20 -4.12 1.23
CA LYS A 47 8.46 -4.25 1.97
C LYS A 47 8.38 -3.37 3.19
N VAL A 48 8.48 -3.97 4.36
CA VAL A 48 8.36 -3.27 5.64
C VAL A 48 9.75 -2.79 6.06
N HIS A 49 9.84 -1.52 6.44
CA HIS A 49 11.04 -0.90 7.00
C HIS A 49 10.71 -0.27 8.35
N ASN A 50 11.73 0.10 9.13
CA ASN A 50 11.55 0.61 10.50
C ASN A 50 10.61 1.82 10.61
N CYS A 51 10.54 2.67 9.58
CA CYS A 51 9.77 3.93 9.61
C CYS A 51 8.79 4.11 8.44
N HIS A 52 8.70 3.14 7.51
CA HIS A 52 7.79 3.19 6.38
C HIS A 52 7.60 1.81 5.75
N THR A 53 6.64 1.67 4.85
CA THR A 53 6.45 0.47 4.05
C THR A 53 6.37 0.85 2.58
N ASP A 54 7.20 0.23 1.76
CA ASP A 54 7.13 0.34 0.31
C ASP A 54 6.02 -0.59 -0.20
N VAL A 55 5.11 -0.05 -0.98
CA VAL A 55 4.04 -0.77 -1.68
C VAL A 55 4.38 -0.82 -3.16
N HIS A 56 4.41 -2.03 -3.70
CA HIS A 56 4.56 -2.28 -5.13
C HIS A 56 3.24 -2.79 -5.69
N LEU A 57 2.78 -2.22 -6.81
CA LEU A 57 1.50 -2.57 -7.44
C LEU A 57 1.72 -3.30 -8.76
N LYS A 58 0.84 -4.26 -9.07
CA LYS A 58 0.90 -5.01 -10.34
C LYS A 58 0.60 -4.10 -11.55
N GLU A 59 -0.30 -3.13 -11.40
CA GLU A 59 -0.73 -2.26 -12.49
C GLU A 59 0.29 -1.17 -12.85
N VAL A 60 1.23 -0.87 -11.95
CA VAL A 60 2.25 0.16 -12.15
C VAL A 60 3.63 -0.37 -11.72
N PRO A 61 4.20 -1.32 -12.49
CA PRO A 61 5.46 -1.96 -12.12
C PRO A 61 6.61 -0.95 -12.05
N GLY A 62 7.56 -1.21 -11.14
CA GLY A 62 8.74 -0.37 -10.94
C GLY A 62 8.52 0.88 -10.09
N VAL A 63 7.27 1.23 -9.76
CA VAL A 63 6.95 2.35 -8.85
C VAL A 63 6.83 1.83 -7.43
N LYS A 64 7.46 2.54 -6.48
CA LYS A 64 7.31 2.35 -5.03
C LYS A 64 6.45 3.45 -4.47
N LEU A 65 5.47 3.11 -3.64
CA LEU A 65 4.55 4.07 -3.01
C LEU A 65 4.50 3.80 -1.51
N ASN A 66 4.19 4.82 -0.71
CA ASN A 66 4.11 4.67 0.72
C ASN A 66 2.74 4.09 1.13
N SER A 67 2.73 3.11 2.06
CA SER A 67 1.51 2.48 2.57
C SER A 67 0.51 3.45 3.19
N THR A 68 0.97 4.59 3.71
CA THR A 68 0.12 5.61 4.34
C THR A 68 -0.86 6.29 3.38
N ASN A 69 -0.64 6.17 2.06
CA ASN A 69 -1.54 6.70 1.03
C ASN A 69 -2.64 5.73 0.62
N PHE A 70 -2.79 4.59 1.31
CA PHE A 70 -3.75 3.56 0.95
C PHE A 70 -4.61 3.09 2.12
N VAL A 71 -5.82 2.66 1.78
CA VAL A 71 -6.70 1.90 2.67
C VAL A 71 -6.97 0.54 2.06
N ASP A 72 -7.26 -0.42 2.93
CA ASP A 72 -7.55 -1.79 2.54
C ASP A 72 -8.92 -1.82 1.84
N PHE A 73 -8.99 -2.50 0.68
CA PHE A 73 -10.27 -2.75 0.03
C PHE A 73 -10.96 -4.01 0.59
N GLU A 74 -10.16 -4.95 1.10
CA GLU A 74 -10.61 -6.20 1.72
C GLU A 74 -9.76 -6.50 2.95
N SER A 75 -10.18 -7.42 3.82
CA SER A 75 -9.40 -7.84 4.98
C SER A 75 -8.51 -9.04 4.68
N GLN A 76 -7.33 -9.07 5.29
CA GLN A 76 -6.44 -10.24 5.34
C GLN A 76 -6.43 -10.79 6.77
N SER A 77 -6.31 -12.12 6.93
CA SER A 77 -6.27 -12.75 8.25
C SER A 77 -4.90 -12.54 8.92
N LYS A 78 -4.83 -12.62 10.26
CA LYS A 78 -3.54 -12.53 10.96
C LYS A 78 -2.64 -13.73 10.64
N GLU A 79 -3.24 -14.88 10.39
CA GLU A 79 -2.55 -16.10 9.97
C GLU A 79 -1.90 -15.92 8.60
N ASP A 80 -2.52 -15.15 7.70
CA ASP A 80 -1.92 -14.77 6.42
C ASP A 80 -0.86 -13.67 6.59
N ASP A 81 -1.09 -12.68 7.44
CA ASP A 81 -0.09 -11.64 7.76
C ASP A 81 1.22 -12.28 8.25
N ALA A 82 1.12 -13.33 9.07
CA ALA A 82 2.26 -14.08 9.59
C ALA A 82 3.10 -14.80 8.52
N LYS A 83 2.56 -14.98 7.30
CA LYS A 83 3.29 -15.54 6.15
C LYS A 83 4.12 -14.48 5.41
N HIS A 84 3.95 -13.20 5.74
CA HIS A 84 4.70 -12.13 5.09
C HIS A 84 6.21 -12.26 5.42
N PRO A 85 7.12 -12.12 4.44
CA PRO A 85 8.56 -12.30 4.67
C PRO A 85 9.14 -11.42 5.78
N ASP A 86 8.62 -10.20 5.91
CA ASP A 86 9.08 -9.23 6.91
C ASP A 86 8.34 -9.34 8.26
N TRP A 87 7.40 -10.27 8.43
CA TRP A 87 6.57 -10.37 9.64
C TRP A 87 7.41 -10.56 10.92
N GLN A 88 8.41 -11.44 10.87
CA GLN A 88 9.28 -11.79 12.00
C GLN A 88 10.30 -10.69 12.36
N LEU A 89 10.45 -9.66 11.51
CA LEU A 89 11.40 -8.58 11.75
C LEU A 89 10.80 -7.45 12.62
N TYR A 90 9.46 -7.36 12.64
CA TYR A 90 8.74 -6.20 13.13
C TYR A 90 7.52 -6.53 14.01
N ASN A 91 7.32 -7.81 14.37
CA ASN A 91 6.39 -8.28 15.41
C ASN A 91 7.13 -9.11 16.44
#